data_AF-A0AAV5T7C8-F1
#
_entry.id   AF-A0AAV5T7C8-F1
#
_cell.length_a   1.000
_cell.length_b   1.000
_cell.length_c   1.000
_cell.angle_alpha   90.00
_cell.angle_beta   90.00
_cell.angle_gamma   90.00
#
_symmetry.space_group_name_H-M   'P 1'
#
loop_
_entity.id
_entity.type
_entity.pdbx_description
1 polymer ?
#
loop_
_entity_poly.entity_id
_entity_poly.type
_entity_poly.pdbx_seq_one_letter_code
_entity_poly.pdbx_strand_id
1 'polypeptide(L)'
;LFHFSMDIFSLPSVFLHEMMKHVTVKDRLRLRRTCRAFEKLVAESNAGYTEDAGIALDKMMFDLDISDVSVSGLDIVCNEEVFHRILSLRKRLFNRISFGDFFIKTDGSTSALEFIQQFTQNFKTRQLSFYINNAKEIDNALKLMDEFPRSKYCMAIWYAVLPEKLVELPPTKKLGIYKSSENLVQTHIPIGLFYKMISLHKYLSFDYGYVILTFNEWNNALEMISDHKDDINVQFKMESETLVSYLRTHGISENSEEGDLTGEYEVLGNYPQDIHCQRDASIYLRFKNCRISITNIVWTRDFSGTNVEIITRK
;
A
#
# COMPACT_ATOMS: atom_id res chain seq x y z
N LEU A 1 47.52 27.88 25.94
CA LEU A 1 46.39 27.06 25.45
C LEU A 1 45.87 27.72 24.17
N PHE A 2 46.21 27.18 23.00
CA PHE A 2 45.68 27.68 21.73
C PHE A 2 44.23 27.23 21.60
N HIS A 3 43.30 28.18 21.73
CA HIS A 3 41.89 27.93 21.48
C HIS A 3 41.68 27.94 19.96
N PHE A 4 41.70 26.77 19.33
CA PHE A 4 41.30 26.66 17.93
C PHE A 4 39.78 26.81 17.85
N SER A 5 39.32 28.01 17.48
CA SER A 5 37.96 28.25 17.06
C SER A 5 37.88 27.95 15.56
N MET A 6 37.37 26.77 15.21
CA MET A 6 37.13 26.42 13.81
C MET A 6 35.79 27.03 13.38
N ASP A 7 35.85 27.97 12.43
CA ASP A 7 34.65 28.47 11.75
C ASP A 7 34.20 27.42 10.73
N ILE A 8 33.09 26.74 11.01
CA ILE A 8 32.53 25.73 10.10
C ILE A 8 32.26 26.28 8.70
N PHE A 9 31.92 27.57 8.58
CA PHE A 9 31.63 28.20 7.28
C PHE A 9 32.88 28.53 6.46
N SER A 10 34.08 28.32 7.02
CA SER A 10 35.34 28.36 6.27
C SER A 10 35.54 27.10 5.40
N LEU A 11 34.76 26.04 5.62
CA LEU A 11 34.80 24.84 4.79
C LEU A 11 34.24 25.12 3.38
N PRO A 12 34.82 24.52 2.33
CA PRO A 12 34.24 24.54 1.00
C PRO A 12 32.79 24.03 1.00
N SER A 13 31.93 24.66 0.20
CA SER A 13 30.50 24.38 0.19
C SER A 13 30.18 22.91 -0.07
N VAL A 14 30.98 22.18 -0.86
CA VAL A 14 30.79 20.75 -1.11
C VAL A 14 30.80 19.91 0.18
N PHE A 15 31.68 20.22 1.13
CA PHE A 15 31.75 19.51 2.41
C PHE A 15 30.57 19.85 3.30
N LEU A 16 30.18 21.14 3.34
CA LEU A 16 29.00 21.56 4.08
C LEU A 16 27.74 20.85 3.56
N HIS A 17 27.57 20.77 2.25
CA HIS A 17 26.46 20.06 1.63
C HIS A 17 26.49 18.55 1.91
N GLU A 18 27.66 17.93 1.89
CA GLU A 18 27.81 16.50 2.23
C GLU A 18 27.46 16.24 3.70
N MET A 19 27.96 17.07 4.61
CA MET A 19 27.62 17.00 6.03
C MET A 19 26.12 17.11 6.25
N MET A 20 25.46 18.06 5.57
CA MET A 20 24.01 18.25 5.71
C MET A 20 23.21 16.99 5.36
N LYS A 21 23.68 16.12 4.45
CA LYS A 21 22.98 14.85 4.13
C LYS A 21 22.87 13.90 5.33
N HIS A 22 23.75 14.03 6.32
CA HIS A 22 23.77 13.20 7.52
C HIS A 22 23.05 13.85 8.71
N VAL A 23 22.61 15.11 8.59
CA VAL A 23 21.87 15.79 9.63
C VAL A 23 20.39 15.46 9.50
N THR A 24 19.76 15.00 10.59
CA THR A 24 18.33 14.67 10.62
C THR A 24 17.47 15.87 10.30
N VAL A 25 16.20 15.64 9.94
CA VAL A 25 15.26 16.74 9.63
C VAL A 25 15.06 17.60 10.88
N LYS A 26 14.93 16.98 12.06
CA LYS A 26 14.81 17.70 13.33
C LYS A 26 16.03 18.58 13.63
N ASP A 27 17.24 18.09 13.41
CA ASP A 27 18.45 18.88 13.67
C ASP A 27 18.67 19.95 12.61
N ARG A 28 18.28 19.71 11.35
CA ARG A 28 18.18 20.76 10.32
C ARG A 28 17.27 21.90 10.77
N LEU A 29 16.10 21.61 11.34
CA LEU A 29 15.19 22.63 11.88
C LEU A 29 15.85 23.45 13.00
N ARG A 30 16.65 22.82 13.85
CA ARG A 30 17.38 23.47 14.93
C ARG A 30 18.54 24.34 14.41
N LEU A 31 19.36 23.82 13.49
CA LEU A 31 20.49 24.54 12.91
C LEU A 31 20.08 25.87 12.28
N ARG A 32 18.93 25.90 11.60
CA ARG A 32 18.41 27.14 11.02
C ARG A 32 18.15 28.25 12.04
N ARG A 33 17.83 27.88 13.29
CA ARG A 33 17.57 28.82 14.37
C ARG A 33 18.86 29.37 14.98
N THR A 34 20.02 28.80 14.63
CA THR A 34 21.32 29.21 15.16
C THR A 34 21.77 30.54 14.56
N CYS A 35 21.83 30.68 13.23
CA CYS A 35 22.19 31.93 12.56
C CYS A 35 21.74 31.95 11.08
N ARG A 36 21.80 33.13 10.43
CA ARG A 36 21.44 33.30 9.01
C ARG A 36 22.29 32.44 8.06
N ALA A 37 23.55 32.18 8.40
CA ALA A 37 24.42 31.35 7.58
C ALA A 37 23.98 29.87 7.60
N PHE A 38 23.60 29.33 8.76
CA PHE A 38 23.00 28.00 8.84
C PHE A 38 21.62 27.95 8.19
N GLU A 39 20.81 29.00 8.34
CA GLU A 39 19.52 29.06 7.64
C GLU A 39 19.70 28.95 6.12
N LYS A 40 20.65 29.70 5.56
CA LYS A 40 20.99 29.67 4.13
C LYS A 40 21.53 28.29 3.74
N LEU A 41 22.50 27.74 4.49
CA LEU A 41 23.07 26.43 4.22
C LEU A 41 22.00 25.33 4.19
N VAL A 42 21.10 25.30 5.17
CA VAL A 42 20.03 24.31 5.21
C VAL A 42 19.09 24.47 4.03
N ALA A 43 18.68 25.70 3.68
CA ALA A 43 17.77 25.98 2.57
C ALA A 43 18.35 25.66 1.18
N GLU A 44 19.66 25.84 1.00
CA GLU A 44 20.38 25.56 -0.24
C GLU A 44 20.82 24.09 -0.35
N SER A 45 20.91 23.39 0.78
CA SER A 45 21.27 21.98 0.82
C SER A 45 20.15 21.06 0.35
N ASN A 46 20.52 19.97 -0.34
CA ASN A 46 19.63 18.86 -0.57
C ASN A 46 19.21 18.27 0.78
N ALA A 47 17.91 18.18 1.04
CA ALA A 47 17.37 17.61 2.28
C ALA A 47 17.70 16.12 2.50
N GLY A 48 18.25 15.47 1.48
CA GLY A 48 18.75 14.12 1.53
C GLY A 48 17.69 13.14 1.06
N TYR A 49 17.77 11.94 1.63
CA TYR A 49 16.85 10.86 1.41
C TYR A 49 16.21 10.46 2.75
N THR A 50 14.91 10.27 2.72
CA THR A 50 14.13 9.71 3.82
C THR A 50 13.47 8.43 3.33
N GLU A 51 13.47 7.37 4.13
CA GLU A 51 12.81 6.11 3.73
C GLU A 51 11.31 6.31 3.62
N ASP A 52 10.68 6.86 4.66
CA ASP A 52 9.22 7.01 4.74
C ASP A 52 8.81 8.45 5.07
N ALA A 53 7.77 8.92 4.38
CA ALA A 53 7.08 10.15 4.69
C ALA A 53 5.62 10.05 4.27
N GLY A 54 4.78 10.97 4.75
CA GLY A 54 3.39 10.98 4.37
C GLY A 54 2.70 12.29 4.66
N ILE A 55 1.64 12.53 3.90
CA ILE A 55 0.71 13.62 4.12
C ILE A 55 -0.71 13.07 4.18
N ALA A 56 -1.43 13.41 5.24
CA ALA A 56 -2.84 13.10 5.37
C ALA A 56 -3.63 14.41 5.54
N LEU A 57 -4.52 14.63 4.58
CA LEU A 57 -5.48 15.73 4.58
C LEU A 57 -6.85 15.12 4.77
N ASP A 58 -7.41 15.33 5.95
CA ASP A 58 -8.82 15.10 6.21
C ASP A 58 -9.49 16.47 6.40
N LYS A 59 -10.82 16.55 6.28
CA LYS A 59 -11.57 17.82 6.38
C LYS A 59 -11.27 18.60 7.65
N MET A 60 -10.87 17.90 8.71
CA MET A 60 -10.59 18.46 10.03
C MET A 60 -9.14 18.29 10.49
N MET A 61 -8.27 17.64 9.70
CA MET A 61 -6.95 17.24 10.18
C MET A 61 -5.89 17.37 9.09
N PHE A 62 -4.76 17.99 9.46
CA PHE A 62 -3.52 17.99 8.70
C PHE A 62 -2.49 17.19 9.47
N ASP A 63 -2.04 16.07 8.88
CA ASP A 63 -0.87 15.35 9.35
C ASP A 63 0.23 15.35 8.28
N LEU A 64 1.45 15.64 8.72
CA LEU A 64 2.67 15.54 7.92
C LEU A 64 3.72 14.79 8.70
N ASP A 65 4.11 13.63 8.19
CA ASP A 65 5.20 12.84 8.73
C ASP A 65 6.38 12.85 7.76
N ILE A 66 7.55 13.27 8.23
CA ILE A 66 8.79 13.25 7.47
C ILE A 66 9.90 12.77 8.41
N SER A 67 10.31 11.50 8.25
CA SER A 67 11.41 10.89 9.01
C SER A 67 11.19 10.94 10.53
N ASP A 68 11.95 11.78 11.24
CA ASP A 68 11.93 11.93 12.70
C ASP A 68 11.06 13.13 13.15
N VAL A 69 10.29 13.71 12.22
CA VAL A 69 9.42 14.86 12.45
C VAL A 69 8.00 14.52 12.02
N SER A 70 7.11 14.42 12.99
CA SER A 70 5.66 14.33 12.76
C SER A 70 5.00 15.62 13.23
N VAL A 71 4.19 16.20 12.35
CA VAL A 71 3.26 17.29 12.63
C VAL A 71 1.89 16.69 12.51
N SER A 72 1.32 16.23 13.62
CA SER A 72 0.03 15.54 13.65
C SER A 72 -0.95 16.20 14.60
N GLY A 73 -2.25 15.98 14.38
CA GLY A 73 -3.29 16.35 15.35
C GLY A 73 -3.41 17.86 15.55
N LEU A 74 -3.04 18.64 14.54
CA LEU A 74 -3.42 20.04 14.48
C LEU A 74 -4.90 20.07 14.11
N ASP A 75 -5.76 20.47 15.06
CA ASP A 75 -7.18 20.83 14.83
C ASP A 75 -7.29 22.11 13.99
N ILE A 76 -6.54 22.15 12.90
CA ILE A 76 -6.50 23.24 11.95
C ILE A 76 -7.42 22.84 10.82
N VAL A 77 -8.52 23.58 10.70
CA VAL A 77 -9.38 23.50 9.52
C VAL A 77 -8.52 23.80 8.30
N CYS A 78 -8.32 22.78 7.45
CA CYS A 78 -7.56 22.88 6.22
C CYS A 78 -8.22 23.90 5.28
N ASN A 79 -7.66 25.11 5.24
CA ASN A 79 -8.10 26.19 4.36
C ASN A 79 -6.91 26.77 3.57
N GLU A 80 -7.19 27.65 2.62
CA GLU A 80 -6.17 28.23 1.73
C GLU A 80 -5.06 28.98 2.49
N GLU A 81 -5.39 29.71 3.56
CA GLU A 81 -4.41 30.43 4.35
C GLU A 81 -3.41 29.47 5.03
N VAL A 82 -3.94 28.38 5.60
CA VAL A 82 -3.14 27.33 6.23
C VAL A 82 -2.25 26.66 5.18
N PHE A 83 -2.80 26.29 4.02
CA PHE A 83 -2.04 25.73 2.91
C PHE A 83 -0.91 26.66 2.46
N HIS A 84 -1.17 27.96 2.31
CA HIS A 84 -0.13 28.93 1.96
C HIS A 84 0.98 29.02 3.00
N ARG A 85 0.65 28.99 4.30
CA ARG A 85 1.64 28.98 5.39
C ARG A 85 2.49 27.71 5.32
N ILE A 86 1.88 26.55 5.13
CA ILE A 86 2.59 25.26 5.03
C ILE A 86 3.48 25.23 3.78
N LEU A 87 3.01 25.71 2.63
CA LEU A 87 3.82 25.81 1.41
C LEU A 87 5.01 26.76 1.58
N SER A 88 4.82 27.88 2.28
CA SER A 88 5.91 28.80 2.62
C SER A 88 6.94 28.14 3.53
N LEU A 89 6.51 27.40 4.55
CA LEU A 89 7.38 26.59 5.39
C LEU A 89 8.09 25.52 4.57
N ARG A 90 7.38 24.79 3.71
CA ARG A 90 7.95 23.75 2.83
C ARG A 90 9.06 24.29 1.95
N LYS A 91 8.85 25.43 1.28
CA LYS A 91 9.87 26.09 0.43
C LYS A 91 11.14 26.43 1.20
N ARG A 92 10.99 26.74 2.48
CA ARG A 92 12.11 26.99 3.38
C ARG A 92 12.78 25.66 3.75
N LEU A 93 12.01 24.68 4.21
CA LEU A 93 12.50 23.49 4.93
C LEU A 93 12.97 22.35 4.03
N PHE A 94 12.30 22.10 2.92
CA PHE A 94 12.44 20.88 2.12
C PHE A 94 12.71 21.20 0.67
N ASN A 95 13.97 21.51 0.37
CA ASN A 95 14.42 21.65 -1.01
C ASN A 95 15.11 20.35 -1.47
N ARG A 96 14.68 19.83 -2.62
CA ARG A 96 15.26 18.65 -3.30
C ARG A 96 15.34 17.37 -2.44
N ILE A 97 14.35 17.12 -1.58
CA ILE A 97 14.26 15.87 -0.81
C ILE A 97 13.88 14.68 -1.71
N SER A 98 14.39 13.50 -1.36
CA SER A 98 13.99 12.24 -1.97
C SER A 98 13.32 11.33 -0.93
N PHE A 99 12.30 10.57 -1.34
CA PHE A 99 11.56 9.65 -0.49
C PHE A 99 11.60 8.23 -1.04
N GLY A 100 11.73 7.24 -0.15
CA GLY A 100 11.53 5.83 -0.47
C GLY A 100 10.05 5.56 -0.75
N ASP A 101 9.23 5.65 0.27
CA ASP A 101 7.77 5.62 0.21
C ASP A 101 7.20 6.96 0.67
N PHE A 102 6.24 7.48 -0.10
CA PHE A 102 5.51 8.69 0.26
C PHE A 102 4.02 8.41 0.26
N PHE A 103 3.44 8.42 1.45
CA PHE A 103 2.03 8.15 1.69
C PHE A 103 1.17 9.39 1.48
N ILE A 104 0.01 9.22 0.84
CA ILE A 104 -0.94 10.29 0.55
C ILE A 104 -2.35 9.83 0.93
N LYS A 105 -2.98 10.59 1.82
CA LYS A 105 -4.43 10.55 2.11
C LYS A 105 -5.00 11.94 1.86
N THR A 106 -6.11 12.02 1.13
CA THR A 106 -6.80 13.30 0.84
C THR A 106 -8.28 13.15 1.16
N ASP A 107 -9.03 14.26 1.21
CA ASP A 107 -10.48 14.25 1.41
C ASP A 107 -11.27 14.28 0.07
N GLY A 108 -10.57 14.14 -1.06
CA GLY A 108 -11.13 14.21 -2.40
C GLY A 108 -11.46 15.63 -2.90
N SER A 109 -11.13 16.68 -2.14
CA SER A 109 -11.31 18.07 -2.59
C SER A 109 -10.27 18.50 -3.62
N THR A 110 -10.64 19.43 -4.51
CA THR A 110 -9.71 20.02 -5.48
C THR A 110 -8.60 20.80 -4.80
N SER A 111 -8.92 21.54 -3.73
CA SER A 111 -7.94 22.33 -2.97
C SER A 111 -6.88 21.45 -2.30
N ALA A 112 -7.27 20.29 -1.76
CA ALA A 112 -6.31 19.31 -1.22
C ALA A 112 -5.36 18.79 -2.30
N LEU A 113 -5.88 18.46 -3.48
CA LEU A 113 -5.05 18.04 -4.62
C LEU A 113 -4.04 19.12 -5.02
N GLU A 114 -4.52 20.34 -5.29
CA GLU A 114 -3.67 21.47 -5.70
C GLU A 114 -2.58 21.79 -4.67
N PHE A 115 -2.93 21.70 -3.39
CA PHE A 115 -1.97 21.87 -2.31
C PHE A 115 -0.91 20.75 -2.31
N ILE A 116 -1.30 19.48 -2.46
CA ILE A 116 -0.35 18.35 -2.51
C ILE A 116 0.59 18.47 -3.71
N GLN A 117 0.08 18.85 -4.88
CA GLN A 117 0.89 19.08 -6.08
C GLN A 117 1.95 20.16 -5.81
N GLN A 118 1.55 21.30 -5.23
CA GLN A 118 2.48 22.37 -4.87
C GLN A 118 3.46 21.97 -3.76
N PHE A 119 3.00 21.21 -2.77
CA PHE A 119 3.82 20.76 -1.65
C PHE A 119 4.90 19.79 -2.12
N THR A 120 4.54 18.87 -3.00
CA THR A 120 5.42 17.82 -3.52
C THR A 120 6.24 18.25 -4.75
N GLN A 121 6.04 19.46 -5.26
CA GLN A 121 6.78 20.01 -6.40
C GLN A 121 8.31 19.93 -6.17
N ASN A 122 9.05 19.21 -7.01
CA ASN A 122 10.51 18.94 -6.90
C ASN A 122 10.92 17.83 -5.92
N PHE A 123 9.97 17.08 -5.36
CA PHE A 123 10.29 15.84 -4.65
C PHE A 123 10.67 14.76 -5.66
N LYS A 124 11.58 13.87 -5.24
CA LYS A 124 11.82 12.61 -5.95
C LYS A 124 11.30 11.49 -5.08
N THR A 125 10.29 10.78 -5.56
CA THR A 125 9.69 9.69 -4.80
C THR A 125 9.95 8.39 -5.54
N ARG A 126 10.34 7.33 -4.81
CA ARG A 126 10.52 6.00 -5.39
C ARG A 126 9.19 5.23 -5.42
N GLN A 127 8.34 5.40 -4.41
CA GLN A 127 7.02 4.80 -4.33
C GLN A 127 5.99 5.81 -3.78
N LEU A 128 4.83 5.91 -4.42
CA LEU A 128 3.68 6.63 -3.91
C LEU A 128 2.65 5.62 -3.40
N SER A 129 2.16 5.87 -2.19
CA SER A 129 1.17 5.03 -1.53
C SER A 129 -0.10 5.83 -1.27
N PHE A 130 -1.23 5.40 -1.82
CA PHE A 130 -2.50 6.11 -1.72
C PHE A 130 -3.46 5.39 -0.80
N TYR A 131 -4.10 6.16 0.10
CA TYR A 131 -5.23 5.71 0.90
C TYR A 131 -6.49 6.39 0.43
N ILE A 132 -7.43 5.59 -0.09
CA ILE A 132 -8.54 6.07 -0.90
C ILE A 132 -9.87 5.63 -0.25
N ASN A 133 -10.73 6.58 0.09
CA ASN A 133 -12.03 6.38 0.74
C ASN A 133 -13.22 6.77 -0.13
N ASN A 134 -13.01 7.36 -1.29
CA ASN A 134 -14.09 7.67 -2.22
C ASN A 134 -13.59 7.77 -3.68
N ALA A 135 -14.53 7.91 -4.61
CA ALA A 135 -14.25 7.99 -6.05
C ALA A 135 -13.40 9.19 -6.46
N LYS A 136 -13.61 10.35 -5.82
CA LYS A 136 -12.82 11.56 -6.13
C LYS A 136 -11.35 11.39 -5.74
N GLU A 137 -11.09 10.68 -4.65
CA GLU A 137 -9.72 10.36 -4.23
C GLU A 137 -9.01 9.44 -5.24
N ILE A 138 -9.72 8.55 -5.95
CA ILE A 138 -9.14 7.79 -7.08
C ILE A 138 -8.72 8.74 -8.19
N ASP A 139 -9.62 9.61 -8.65
CA ASP A 139 -9.32 10.54 -9.75
C ASP A 139 -8.15 11.47 -9.37
N ASN A 140 -8.07 11.90 -8.10
CA ASN A 140 -6.95 12.68 -7.58
C ASN A 140 -5.64 11.87 -7.53
N ALA A 141 -5.70 10.61 -7.09
CA ALA A 141 -4.53 9.72 -7.08
C ALA A 141 -3.99 9.55 -8.51
N LEU A 142 -4.85 9.29 -9.49
CA LEU A 142 -4.44 9.15 -10.90
C LEU A 142 -3.74 10.40 -11.42
N LYS A 143 -4.26 11.60 -11.14
CA LYS A 143 -3.59 12.87 -11.51
C LYS A 143 -2.22 13.02 -10.84
N LEU A 144 -2.09 12.62 -9.58
CA LEU A 144 -0.80 12.66 -8.89
C LEU A 144 0.19 11.64 -9.49
N MET A 145 -0.28 10.47 -9.93
CA MET A 145 0.59 9.49 -10.59
C MET A 145 1.19 10.04 -11.89
N ASP A 146 0.44 10.84 -12.64
CA ASP A 146 0.93 11.50 -13.86
C ASP A 146 2.08 12.49 -13.57
N GLU A 147 2.13 13.09 -12.39
CA GLU A 147 3.23 13.97 -11.96
C GLU A 147 4.48 13.19 -11.53
N PHE A 148 4.32 11.92 -11.18
CA PHE A 148 5.38 11.05 -10.68
C PHE A 148 5.54 9.78 -11.52
N PRO A 149 5.68 9.87 -12.87
CA PRO A 149 5.56 8.72 -13.78
C PRO A 149 6.64 7.64 -13.61
N ARG A 150 7.71 7.95 -12.88
CA ARG A 150 8.82 7.02 -12.58
C ARG A 150 8.66 6.30 -11.24
N SER A 151 7.69 6.70 -10.42
CA SER A 151 7.41 6.08 -9.12
C SER A 151 6.74 4.72 -9.32
N LYS A 152 6.92 3.85 -8.33
CA LYS A 152 6.02 2.70 -8.14
C LYS A 152 4.77 3.18 -7.39
N TYR A 153 3.68 2.44 -7.53
CA TYR A 153 2.41 2.84 -6.93
C TYR A 153 1.85 1.73 -6.05
N CYS A 154 1.34 2.11 -4.89
CA CYS A 154 0.58 1.27 -3.98
C CYS A 154 -0.75 1.96 -3.71
N MET A 155 -1.84 1.20 -3.67
CA MET A 155 -3.18 1.73 -3.39
C MET A 155 -3.90 0.85 -2.38
N ALA A 156 -4.51 1.49 -1.39
CA ALA A 156 -5.43 0.88 -0.44
C ALA A 156 -6.78 1.60 -0.55
N ILE A 157 -7.79 0.91 -1.08
CA ILE A 157 -9.11 1.46 -1.34
C ILE A 157 -10.10 0.92 -0.31
N TRP A 158 -10.69 1.81 0.48
CA TRP A 158 -11.57 1.51 1.62
C TRP A 158 -13.02 1.91 1.35
N TYR A 159 -13.47 1.76 0.10
CA TYR A 159 -14.85 2.01 -0.28
C TYR A 159 -15.30 1.14 -1.44
N ALA A 160 -16.61 1.12 -1.68
CA ALA A 160 -17.25 0.39 -2.76
C ALA A 160 -16.93 1.04 -4.12
N VAL A 161 -15.87 0.57 -4.79
CA VAL A 161 -15.50 1.07 -6.12
C VAL A 161 -16.37 0.42 -7.18
N LEU A 162 -16.85 1.21 -8.14
CA LEU A 162 -17.49 0.69 -9.34
C LEU A 162 -16.49 -0.18 -10.14
N PRO A 163 -16.89 -1.36 -10.62
CA PRO A 163 -16.03 -2.23 -11.44
C PRO A 163 -15.33 -1.50 -12.58
N GLU A 164 -16.02 -0.61 -13.27
CA GLU A 164 -15.50 0.15 -14.41
C GLU A 164 -14.30 1.02 -13.99
N LYS A 165 -14.33 1.60 -12.79
CA LYS A 165 -13.24 2.42 -12.25
C LYS A 165 -12.03 1.60 -11.83
N LEU A 166 -12.22 0.39 -11.32
CA LEU A 166 -11.10 -0.52 -11.01
C LEU A 166 -10.35 -0.92 -12.27
N VAL A 167 -11.08 -1.10 -13.37
CA VAL A 167 -10.56 -1.46 -14.68
C VAL A 167 -9.72 -0.35 -15.33
N GLU A 168 -9.96 0.91 -14.94
CA GLU A 168 -9.20 2.09 -15.36
C GLU A 168 -7.87 2.26 -14.60
N LEU A 169 -7.68 1.54 -13.49
CA LEU A 169 -6.46 1.70 -12.68
C LEU A 169 -5.23 1.22 -13.46
N PRO A 170 -4.14 2.00 -13.49
CA PRO A 170 -2.88 1.55 -14.06
C PRO A 170 -2.27 0.44 -13.19
N PRO A 171 -1.33 -0.35 -13.74
CA PRO A 171 -0.60 -1.36 -12.97
C PRO A 171 0.02 -0.76 -11.70
N THR A 172 -0.24 -1.40 -10.57
CA THR A 172 0.33 -1.02 -9.28
C THR A 172 1.19 -2.15 -8.72
N LYS A 173 2.17 -1.78 -7.89
CA LYS A 173 2.95 -2.73 -7.12
C LYS A 173 2.04 -3.46 -6.13
N LYS A 174 1.16 -2.74 -5.43
CA LYS A 174 0.19 -3.32 -4.49
C LYS A 174 -1.16 -2.64 -4.65
N LEU A 175 -2.23 -3.41 -4.80
CA LEU A 175 -3.60 -2.95 -4.77
C LEU A 175 -4.37 -3.75 -3.73
N GLY A 176 -4.88 -3.08 -2.71
CA GLY A 176 -5.84 -3.65 -1.77
C GLY A 176 -7.19 -2.93 -1.87
N ILE A 177 -8.27 -3.69 -1.91
CA ILE A 177 -9.65 -3.21 -1.95
C ILE A 177 -10.35 -3.80 -0.72
N TYR A 178 -10.67 -2.97 0.25
CA TYR A 178 -11.07 -3.33 1.60
C TYR A 178 -12.50 -2.92 1.92
N LYS A 179 -13.15 -3.69 2.79
CA LYS A 179 -14.50 -3.39 3.29
C LYS A 179 -14.53 -2.04 4.01
N SER A 180 -15.33 -1.10 3.50
CA SER A 180 -15.67 0.10 4.27
C SER A 180 -16.56 -0.28 5.44
N SER A 181 -16.33 0.32 6.61
CA SER A 181 -17.19 0.14 7.78
C SER A 181 -18.66 0.54 7.52
N GLU A 182 -18.91 1.42 6.55
CA GLU A 182 -20.23 1.98 6.27
C GLU A 182 -21.09 1.12 5.32
N ASN A 183 -20.46 0.22 4.55
CA ASN A 183 -21.17 -0.62 3.57
C ASN A 183 -21.12 -2.10 3.98
N LEU A 184 -22.21 -2.55 4.61
CA LEU A 184 -22.33 -3.94 5.06
C LEU A 184 -22.72 -4.92 3.95
N VAL A 185 -23.23 -4.43 2.81
CA VAL A 185 -23.70 -5.27 1.71
C VAL A 185 -22.51 -6.04 1.13
N GLN A 186 -22.60 -7.37 1.20
CA GLN A 186 -21.63 -8.23 0.52
C GLN A 186 -21.75 -7.99 -0.99
N THR A 187 -20.64 -7.61 -1.61
CA THR A 187 -20.58 -7.45 -3.07
C THR A 187 -19.86 -8.63 -3.68
N HIS A 188 -20.40 -9.13 -4.79
CA HIS A 188 -19.74 -10.12 -5.61
C HIS A 188 -18.82 -9.44 -6.62
N ILE A 189 -17.61 -9.98 -6.76
CA ILE A 189 -16.62 -9.49 -7.72
C ILE A 189 -16.85 -10.23 -9.04
N PRO A 190 -17.19 -9.54 -10.15
CA PRO A 190 -17.36 -10.19 -11.43
C PRO A 190 -16.07 -10.87 -11.89
N ILE A 191 -16.19 -12.08 -12.47
CA ILE A 191 -15.04 -12.87 -12.92
C ILE A 191 -14.13 -12.10 -13.90
N GLY A 192 -14.71 -11.39 -14.86
CA GLY A 192 -13.96 -10.64 -15.86
C GLY A 192 -13.13 -9.52 -15.22
N LEU A 193 -13.65 -8.88 -14.18
CA LEU A 193 -12.90 -7.93 -13.38
C LEU A 193 -11.75 -8.64 -12.65
N PHE A 194 -12.04 -9.73 -11.94
CA PHE A 194 -11.03 -10.49 -11.18
C PHE A 194 -9.83 -10.89 -12.05
N TYR A 195 -10.06 -11.51 -13.21
CA TYR A 195 -8.99 -11.88 -14.14
C TYR A 195 -8.22 -10.68 -14.68
N LYS A 196 -8.93 -9.60 -15.01
CA LYS A 196 -8.25 -8.37 -15.45
C LYS A 196 -7.34 -7.82 -14.36
N MET A 197 -7.79 -7.82 -13.10
CA MET A 197 -6.96 -7.32 -12.00
C MET A 197 -5.76 -8.24 -11.71
N ILE A 198 -5.93 -9.56 -11.75
CA ILE A 198 -4.80 -10.51 -11.59
C ILE A 198 -3.74 -10.30 -12.66
N SER A 199 -4.14 -10.09 -13.91
CA SER A 199 -3.18 -9.89 -15.01
C SER A 199 -2.46 -8.54 -14.98
N LEU A 200 -2.94 -7.57 -14.18
CA LEU A 200 -2.37 -6.23 -14.08
C LEU A 200 -1.53 -5.99 -12.83
N HIS A 201 -1.87 -6.61 -11.69
CA HIS A 201 -1.32 -6.25 -10.38
C HIS A 201 -0.47 -7.37 -9.77
N LYS A 202 0.74 -7.02 -9.31
CA LYS A 202 1.67 -7.97 -8.68
C LYS A 202 1.21 -8.43 -7.29
N TYR A 203 0.63 -7.53 -6.51
CA TYR A 203 0.04 -7.84 -5.21
C TYR A 203 -1.39 -7.32 -5.22
N LEU A 204 -2.35 -8.23 -5.15
CA LEU A 204 -3.77 -7.93 -5.24
C LEU A 204 -4.49 -8.50 -4.03
N SER A 205 -5.27 -7.67 -3.34
CA SER A 205 -6.08 -8.10 -2.20
C SER A 205 -7.51 -7.62 -2.36
N PHE A 206 -8.46 -8.55 -2.37
CA PHE A 206 -9.89 -8.30 -2.32
C PHE A 206 -10.44 -8.72 -0.96
N ASP A 207 -10.57 -7.74 -0.06
CA ASP A 207 -11.15 -7.91 1.27
C ASP A 207 -12.58 -7.31 1.36
N TYR A 208 -13.03 -6.63 0.30
CA TYR A 208 -14.35 -5.98 0.19
C TYR A 208 -15.50 -6.93 -0.24
N GLY A 209 -15.24 -8.17 -0.68
CA GLY A 209 -16.29 -9.04 -1.21
C GLY A 209 -15.87 -10.48 -1.52
N TYR A 210 -16.82 -11.26 -2.02
CA TYR A 210 -16.58 -12.64 -2.46
C TYR A 210 -16.33 -12.68 -3.96
N VAL A 211 -15.32 -13.44 -4.36
CA VAL A 211 -15.13 -13.83 -5.74
C VAL A 211 -15.90 -15.13 -5.95
N ILE A 212 -16.93 -15.08 -6.78
CA ILE A 212 -17.65 -16.29 -7.19
C ILE A 212 -16.92 -16.84 -8.42
N LEU A 213 -16.32 -18.01 -8.24
CA LEU A 213 -15.66 -18.76 -9.31
C LEU A 213 -16.39 -20.08 -9.47
N THR A 214 -16.74 -20.45 -10.70
CA THR A 214 -17.01 -21.84 -11.06
C THR A 214 -15.75 -22.68 -10.94
N PHE A 215 -15.88 -24.01 -10.95
CA PHE A 215 -14.73 -24.92 -10.90
C PHE A 215 -13.71 -24.65 -12.02
N ASN A 216 -14.20 -24.46 -13.25
CA ASN A 216 -13.34 -24.15 -14.40
C ASN A 216 -12.66 -22.79 -14.25
N GLU A 217 -13.36 -21.80 -13.68
CA GLU A 217 -12.79 -20.48 -13.42
C GLU A 217 -11.74 -20.48 -12.31
N TRP A 218 -11.93 -21.30 -11.28
CA TRP A 218 -10.91 -21.53 -10.25
C TRP A 218 -9.62 -22.08 -10.85
N ASN A 219 -9.71 -23.14 -11.67
CA ASN A 219 -8.55 -23.72 -12.33
C ASN A 219 -7.88 -22.70 -13.27
N ASN A 220 -8.66 -21.97 -14.07
CA ASN A 220 -8.12 -20.92 -14.93
C ASN A 220 -7.41 -19.81 -14.14
N ALA A 221 -7.95 -19.39 -12.98
CA ALA A 221 -7.30 -18.42 -12.12
C ALA A 221 -5.93 -18.93 -11.62
N LEU A 222 -5.89 -20.19 -11.16
CA LEU A 222 -4.66 -20.82 -10.70
C LEU A 222 -3.61 -20.93 -11.80
N GLU A 223 -4.03 -21.32 -13.01
CA GLU A 223 -3.17 -21.38 -14.19
C GLU A 223 -2.60 -20.01 -14.55
N MET A 224 -3.46 -18.98 -14.60
CA MET A 224 -3.03 -17.60 -14.85
C MET A 224 -2.01 -17.10 -13.82
N ILE A 225 -2.21 -17.43 -12.54
CA ILE A 225 -1.31 -17.04 -11.45
C ILE A 225 0.01 -17.83 -11.53
N SER A 226 -0.06 -19.14 -11.77
CA SER A 226 1.10 -20.03 -11.95
C SER A 226 2.03 -19.56 -13.07
N ASP A 227 1.43 -19.25 -14.22
CA ASP A 227 2.15 -18.89 -15.44
C ASP A 227 2.68 -17.46 -15.42
N HIS A 228 2.29 -16.65 -14.43
CA HIS A 228 2.72 -15.27 -14.29
C HIS A 228 4.25 -15.16 -14.20
N LYS A 229 4.88 -14.29 -15.00
CA LYS A 229 6.36 -14.24 -15.14
C LYS A 229 7.08 -13.84 -13.85
N ASP A 230 6.50 -12.90 -13.12
CA ASP A 230 7.00 -12.42 -11.83
C ASP A 230 6.28 -13.09 -10.66
N ASP A 231 6.86 -13.01 -9.45
CA ASP A 231 6.15 -13.35 -8.22
C ASP A 231 4.83 -12.59 -8.12
N ILE A 232 3.73 -13.26 -7.86
CA ILE A 232 2.42 -12.64 -7.67
C ILE A 232 1.83 -13.12 -6.34
N ASN A 233 1.12 -12.22 -5.65
CA ASN A 233 0.32 -12.56 -4.48
C ASN A 233 -1.11 -12.06 -4.69
N VAL A 234 -2.06 -13.00 -4.69
CA VAL A 234 -3.49 -12.71 -4.84
C VAL A 234 -4.22 -13.20 -3.60
N GLN A 235 -4.88 -12.29 -2.89
CA GLN A 235 -5.70 -12.56 -1.72
C GLN A 235 -7.15 -12.21 -2.03
N PHE A 236 -8.08 -13.10 -1.69
CA PHE A 236 -9.52 -12.88 -1.89
C PHE A 236 -10.35 -13.80 -1.01
N LYS A 237 -11.66 -13.56 -0.96
CA LYS A 237 -12.61 -14.40 -0.24
C LYS A 237 -13.46 -15.22 -1.21
N MET A 238 -13.72 -16.47 -0.84
CA MET A 238 -14.68 -17.36 -1.51
C MET A 238 -15.66 -17.92 -0.47
N GLU A 239 -16.82 -18.38 -0.93
CA GLU A 239 -17.75 -19.11 -0.07
C GLU A 239 -17.17 -20.48 0.30
N SER A 240 -17.20 -20.84 1.59
CA SER A 240 -16.62 -22.08 2.10
C SER A 240 -17.21 -23.31 1.39
N GLU A 241 -18.54 -23.37 1.21
CA GLU A 241 -19.21 -24.51 0.55
C GLU A 241 -18.69 -24.73 -0.88
N THR A 242 -18.57 -23.65 -1.65
CA THR A 242 -18.06 -23.69 -3.03
C THR A 242 -16.62 -24.19 -3.06
N LEU A 243 -15.75 -23.64 -2.20
CA LEU A 243 -14.35 -24.02 -2.16
C LEU A 243 -14.15 -25.47 -1.69
N VAL A 244 -14.85 -25.89 -0.62
CA VAL A 244 -14.82 -27.27 -0.13
C VAL A 244 -15.31 -28.26 -1.18
N SER A 245 -16.34 -27.89 -1.95
CA SER A 245 -16.80 -28.70 -3.08
C SER A 245 -15.67 -28.92 -4.09
N TYR A 246 -14.90 -27.88 -4.44
CA TYR A 246 -13.78 -27.98 -5.39
C TYR A 246 -12.58 -28.74 -4.85
N LEU A 247 -12.32 -28.65 -3.56
CA LEU A 247 -11.29 -29.46 -2.90
C LEU A 247 -11.69 -30.95 -2.96
N ARG A 248 -12.94 -31.27 -2.63
CA ARG A 248 -13.46 -32.64 -2.65
C ARG A 248 -13.47 -33.27 -4.03
N THR A 249 -13.72 -32.51 -5.10
CA THR A 249 -13.65 -33.06 -6.47
C THR A 249 -12.23 -33.51 -6.85
N HIS A 250 -11.20 -32.96 -6.21
CA HIS A 250 -9.81 -33.41 -6.37
C HIS A 250 -9.41 -34.49 -5.36
N GLY A 251 -10.29 -34.90 -4.44
CA GLY A 251 -9.98 -35.86 -3.39
C GLY A 251 -9.36 -35.24 -2.13
N ILE A 252 -9.32 -33.91 -2.03
CA ILE A 252 -8.84 -33.20 -0.83
C ILE A 252 -9.98 -33.13 0.18
N SER A 253 -9.69 -33.50 1.44
CA SER A 253 -10.66 -33.50 2.53
C SER A 253 -10.05 -33.00 3.83
N GLU A 254 -10.87 -32.89 4.87
CA GLU A 254 -10.43 -32.57 6.23
C GLU A 254 -9.39 -33.56 6.79
N ASN A 255 -9.36 -34.79 6.26
CA ASN A 255 -8.44 -35.85 6.69
C ASN A 255 -7.17 -35.92 5.83
N SER A 256 -7.00 -35.04 4.85
CA SER A 256 -5.78 -35.00 4.04
C SER A 256 -4.57 -34.60 4.89
N GLU A 257 -3.45 -35.29 4.68
CA GLU A 257 -2.21 -35.15 5.43
C GLU A 257 -1.13 -34.47 4.58
N GLU A 258 -0.11 -33.90 5.22
CA GLU A 258 1.04 -33.32 4.53
C GLU A 258 1.74 -34.39 3.66
N GLY A 259 2.00 -34.05 2.41
CA GLY A 259 2.58 -34.94 1.40
C GLY A 259 1.56 -35.68 0.53
N ASP A 260 0.26 -35.61 0.84
CA ASP A 260 -0.78 -36.20 -0.01
C ASP A 260 -0.75 -35.57 -1.40
N LEU A 261 -0.78 -36.42 -2.43
CA LEU A 261 -0.86 -36.03 -3.85
C LEU A 261 -2.24 -36.38 -4.40
N THR A 262 -3.04 -35.36 -4.71
CA THR A 262 -4.44 -35.50 -5.09
C THR A 262 -4.71 -34.71 -6.38
N GLY A 263 -4.71 -35.41 -7.52
CA GLY A 263 -4.79 -34.78 -8.83
C GLY A 263 -3.56 -33.91 -9.12
N GLU A 264 -3.78 -32.61 -9.30
CA GLU A 264 -2.72 -31.62 -9.57
C GLU A 264 -2.23 -30.89 -8.30
N TYR A 265 -2.76 -31.27 -7.13
CA TYR A 265 -2.45 -30.64 -5.85
C TYR A 265 -1.56 -31.54 -5.00
N GLU A 266 -0.61 -30.92 -4.33
CA GLU A 266 0.15 -31.50 -3.21
C GLU A 266 -0.27 -30.79 -1.93
N VAL A 267 -0.62 -31.55 -0.89
CA VAL A 267 -0.95 -31.00 0.42
C VAL A 267 0.36 -30.67 1.15
N LEU A 268 0.59 -29.39 1.43
CA LEU A 268 1.80 -28.91 2.11
C LEU A 268 1.65 -28.86 3.63
N GLY A 269 0.43 -29.06 4.13
CA GLY A 269 0.13 -28.98 5.54
C GLY A 269 -1.35 -28.74 5.75
N ASN A 270 -1.86 -29.32 6.82
CA ASN A 270 -3.20 -29.14 7.30
C ASN A 270 -3.07 -28.86 8.80
N TYR A 271 -3.56 -27.71 9.25
CA TYR A 271 -3.64 -27.43 10.68
C TYR A 271 -5.09 -27.66 11.12
N PRO A 272 -5.40 -28.86 11.63
CA PRO A 272 -6.67 -29.08 12.31
C PRO A 272 -6.75 -28.13 13.51
N GLN A 273 -7.93 -27.58 13.74
CA GLN A 273 -8.19 -26.70 14.86
C GLN A 273 -7.85 -27.37 16.20
N ASP A 274 -7.44 -26.54 17.15
CA ASP A 274 -7.53 -26.86 18.57
C ASP A 274 -9.01 -27.17 18.90
N ILE A 275 -9.27 -28.26 19.63
CA ILE A 275 -10.61 -28.79 19.92
C ILE A 275 -11.51 -27.75 20.62
N HIS A 276 -10.89 -26.70 21.19
CA HIS A 276 -11.55 -25.61 21.89
C HIS A 276 -11.96 -24.42 21.03
N CYS A 277 -11.47 -24.29 19.78
CA CYS A 277 -11.73 -23.16 18.89
C CYS A 277 -12.28 -23.64 17.54
N GLN A 278 -13.58 -23.95 17.51
CA GLN A 278 -14.34 -24.53 16.38
C GLN A 278 -14.35 -23.75 15.04
N ARG A 279 -13.54 -22.71 14.83
CA ARG A 279 -13.80 -21.73 13.74
C ARG A 279 -12.78 -21.57 12.63
N ASP A 280 -11.49 -21.88 12.80
CA ASP A 280 -10.50 -21.59 11.75
C ASP A 280 -9.63 -22.79 11.36
N ALA A 281 -10.14 -23.71 10.52
CA ALA A 281 -9.30 -24.73 9.90
C ALA A 281 -8.51 -24.11 8.74
N SER A 282 -7.26 -24.54 8.54
CA SER A 282 -6.41 -24.04 7.46
C SER A 282 -5.75 -25.19 6.71
N ILE A 283 -5.74 -25.11 5.37
CA ILE A 283 -5.02 -26.04 4.50
C ILE A 283 -4.08 -25.27 3.58
N TYR A 284 -2.90 -25.84 3.37
CA TYR A 284 -1.92 -25.32 2.44
C TYR A 284 -1.74 -26.31 1.32
N LEU A 285 -1.83 -25.83 0.08
CA LEU A 285 -1.71 -26.64 -1.11
C LEU A 285 -0.60 -26.08 -1.99
N ARG A 286 0.02 -26.96 -2.78
CA ARG A 286 0.83 -26.59 -3.93
C ARG A 286 0.09 -26.98 -5.19
N PHE A 287 0.00 -26.04 -6.12
CA PHE A 287 -0.47 -26.25 -7.48
C PHE A 287 0.60 -25.68 -8.40
N LYS A 288 1.32 -26.53 -9.14
CA LYS A 288 2.49 -26.11 -9.93
C LYS A 288 3.48 -25.30 -9.07
N ASN A 289 3.82 -24.08 -9.48
CA ASN A 289 4.67 -23.14 -8.74
C ASN A 289 3.90 -22.21 -7.77
N CYS A 290 2.59 -22.41 -7.61
CA CYS A 290 1.77 -21.69 -6.65
C CYS A 290 1.77 -22.40 -5.30
N ARG A 291 1.92 -21.62 -4.24
CA ARG A 291 1.52 -21.96 -2.87
C ARG A 291 0.16 -21.33 -2.60
N ILE A 292 -0.82 -22.15 -2.27
CA ILE A 292 -2.17 -21.75 -1.91
C ILE A 292 -2.31 -21.91 -0.40
N SER A 293 -2.77 -20.86 0.27
CA SER A 293 -3.13 -20.85 1.68
C SER A 293 -4.62 -20.57 1.77
N ILE A 294 -5.38 -21.52 2.30
CA ILE A 294 -6.80 -21.36 2.51
C ILE A 294 -7.04 -21.40 4.02
N THR A 295 -7.61 -20.32 4.54
CA THR A 295 -7.82 -20.12 5.99
C THR A 295 -9.29 -19.84 6.28
N ASN A 296 -9.73 -20.18 7.48
CA ASN A 296 -11.14 -20.12 7.89
C ASN A 296 -12.01 -21.04 7.01
N ILE A 297 -11.52 -22.26 6.75
CA ILE A 297 -12.30 -23.30 6.09
C ILE A 297 -13.28 -23.87 7.10
N VAL A 298 -14.53 -23.98 6.68
CA VAL A 298 -15.53 -24.80 7.36
C VAL A 298 -15.88 -25.97 6.44
N TRP A 299 -15.35 -27.15 6.78
CA TRP A 299 -15.55 -28.39 6.03
C TRP A 299 -16.99 -28.91 6.11
N THR A 300 -17.73 -28.50 7.14
CA THR A 300 -19.17 -28.71 7.31
C THR A 300 -19.98 -27.70 6.49
N ARG A 301 -21.24 -28.00 6.19
CA ARG A 301 -22.10 -27.19 5.32
C ARG A 301 -22.58 -25.89 6.00
N ASP A 302 -21.65 -24.95 6.22
CA ASP A 302 -21.95 -23.62 6.75
C ASP A 302 -21.56 -22.53 5.76
N PHE A 303 -22.45 -21.54 5.62
CA PHE A 303 -22.24 -20.32 4.84
C PHE A 303 -21.30 -19.38 5.58
N SER A 304 -20.01 -19.67 5.54
CA SER A 304 -18.97 -18.77 6.02
C SER A 304 -18.04 -18.39 4.88
N GLY A 305 -17.42 -17.22 5.01
CA GLY A 305 -16.40 -16.78 4.09
C GLY A 305 -15.05 -17.36 4.44
N THR A 306 -14.39 -17.96 3.46
CA THR A 306 -13.04 -18.51 3.59
C THR A 306 -12.07 -17.58 2.87
N ASN A 307 -10.93 -17.28 3.50
CA ASN A 307 -9.90 -16.47 2.86
C ASN A 307 -8.97 -17.39 2.07
N VAL A 308 -8.72 -17.01 0.83
CA VAL A 308 -7.81 -17.67 -0.10
C VAL A 308 -6.67 -16.71 -0.40
N GLU A 309 -5.45 -17.17 -0.18
CA GLU A 309 -4.22 -16.50 -0.61
C GLU A 309 -3.46 -17.42 -1.55
N ILE A 310 -3.07 -16.92 -2.71
CA ILE A 310 -2.29 -17.63 -3.73
C ILE A 310 -1.02 -16.85 -3.97
N ILE A 311 0.13 -17.48 -3.75
CA ILE A 311 1.45 -16.88 -3.89
C ILE A 311 2.28 -17.71 -4.86
N THR A 312 2.91 -17.09 -5.85
CA THR A 312 4.04 -17.71 -6.57
C THR A 312 5.36 -17.26 -5.96
N ARG A 313 6.34 -18.16 -5.96
CA ARG A 313 7.75 -17.85 -5.64
C ARG A 313 8.61 -18.42 -6.75
N LYS A 314 9.17 -17.55 -7.60
CA LYS A 314 10.09 -17.89 -8.69
C LYS A 314 11.52 -17.49 -8.35
#